data_AF-A0A2E8U5L7-F1
#
_entry.id   AF-A0A2E8U5L7-F1
#
_cell.length_a   1.000
_cell.length_b   1.000
_cell.length_c   1.000
_cell.angle_alpha   90.00
_cell.angle_beta   90.00
_cell.angle_gamma   90.00
#
_symmetry.space_group_name_H-M   'P 1'
#
loop_
_entity.id
_entity.type
_entity.pdbx_description
1 polymer ?
#
loop_
_entity_poly.entity_id
_entity_poly.type
_entity_poly.pdbx_seq_one_letter_code
_entity_poly.pdbx_strand_id
1 'polypeptide(L)'
;MAEEYVVSIASEEEVDSGSALGALGVVWHELSGGIGPWGALRPLVAVVLSLIPFLFLGQHFNRQHRKALGWFLIQLPLILSVVMWPVLFVWSIADAWWVSSSIVAKAESD
;
A
#
# COMPACT_ATOMS: atom_id res chain seq x y z
N MET A 1 -38.36 -52.15 8.40
CA MET A 1 -37.76 -51.29 7.37
C MET A 1 -36.68 -50.51 8.09
N ALA A 2 -35.45 -51.00 8.06
CA ALA A 2 -34.30 -50.34 8.68
C ALA A 2 -33.61 -49.55 7.56
N GLU A 3 -33.62 -48.23 7.67
CA GLU A 3 -32.93 -47.34 6.74
C GLU A 3 -31.42 -47.54 6.94
N GLU A 4 -30.77 -48.18 5.98
CA GLU A 4 -29.33 -48.37 5.93
C GLU A 4 -28.66 -47.01 5.70
N TYR A 5 -28.21 -46.39 6.80
CA TYR A 5 -27.44 -45.16 6.73
C TYR A 5 -26.02 -45.51 6.24
N VAL A 6 -25.82 -45.44 4.93
CA VAL A 6 -24.50 -45.54 4.31
C VAL A 6 -23.74 -44.26 4.61
N VAL A 7 -22.94 -44.27 5.68
CA VAL A 7 -21.95 -43.24 5.96
C VAL A 7 -20.83 -43.40 4.92
N SER A 8 -20.91 -42.64 3.85
CA SER A 8 -19.80 -42.44 2.91
C SER A 8 -18.73 -41.64 3.66
N ILE A 9 -17.71 -42.34 4.15
CA ILE A 9 -16.45 -41.70 4.51
C ILE A 9 -15.92 -41.13 3.20
N ALA A 10 -15.87 -39.80 3.11
CA ALA A 10 -15.16 -39.12 2.05
C ALA A 10 -13.75 -39.69 2.06
N SER A 11 -13.38 -40.37 0.98
CA SER A 11 -12.04 -40.92 0.78
C SER A 11 -11.04 -39.86 1.19
N GLU A 12 -10.28 -40.13 2.25
CA GLU A 12 -9.05 -39.41 2.53
C GLU A 12 -8.26 -39.47 1.23
N GLU A 13 -8.19 -38.35 0.50
CA GLU A 13 -7.22 -38.19 -0.56
C GLU A 13 -5.87 -38.39 0.11
N GLU A 14 -5.28 -39.57 -0.09
CA GLU A 14 -3.90 -39.86 0.25
C GLU A 14 -3.02 -38.87 -0.51
N VAL A 15 -2.80 -37.70 0.10
CA VAL A 15 -1.76 -36.76 -0.30
C VAL A 15 -0.46 -37.45 0.06
N ASP A 16 0.18 -38.04 -0.96
CA ASP A 16 1.49 -38.70 -0.91
C ASP A 16 2.47 -37.94 0.02
N SER A 17 2.58 -38.43 1.25
CA SER A 17 3.20 -37.75 2.39
C SER A 17 4.73 -37.89 2.39
N GLY A 18 5.34 -38.20 1.24
CA GLY A 18 6.79 -38.38 1.11
C GLY A 18 7.56 -37.15 0.64
N SER A 19 6.89 -36.12 0.11
CA SER A 19 7.53 -34.95 -0.51
C SER A 19 7.28 -33.67 0.27
N ALA A 20 8.32 -32.86 0.48
CA ALA A 20 8.24 -31.54 1.12
C ALA A 20 7.19 -30.61 0.47
N LEU A 21 6.88 -30.85 -0.81
CA LEU A 21 5.85 -30.12 -1.55
C LEU A 21 4.42 -30.53 -1.12
N GLY A 22 4.19 -31.79 -0.74
CA GLY A 22 2.90 -32.25 -0.21
C GLY A 22 2.60 -31.65 1.16
N ALA A 23 3.61 -31.59 2.03
CA ALA A 23 3.51 -30.92 3.33
C ALA A 23 3.21 -29.41 3.19
N LEU A 24 3.85 -28.73 2.22
CA LEU A 24 3.54 -27.33 1.89
C LEU A 24 2.11 -27.15 1.37
N GLY A 25 1.60 -28.09 0.58
CA GLY A 25 0.22 -28.09 0.10
C GLY A 25 -0.81 -28.21 1.23
N VAL A 26 -0.55 -29.10 2.19
CA VAL A 26 -1.40 -29.26 3.39
C VAL A 26 -1.35 -28.01 4.27
N VAL A 27 -0.15 -27.47 4.52
CA VAL A 27 0.00 -26.20 5.28
C VAL A 27 -0.73 -25.07 4.57
N TRP A 28 -0.65 -24.98 3.24
CA TRP A 28 -1.37 -23.98 2.46
C TRP A 28 -2.89 -24.15 2.54
N HIS A 29 -3.39 -25.39 2.49
CA HIS A 29 -4.81 -25.69 2.61
C HIS A 29 -5.36 -25.38 4.00
N GLU A 30 -4.65 -25.74 5.07
CA GLU A 30 -4.98 -25.37 6.45
C GLU A 30 -4.92 -23.84 6.67
N LEU A 31 -3.91 -23.18 6.13
CA LEU A 31 -3.74 -21.72 6.25
C LEU A 31 -4.81 -20.95 5.46
N SER A 32 -5.27 -21.47 4.32
CA SER A 32 -6.30 -20.86 3.46
C SER A 32 -7.73 -21.27 3.80
N GLY A 33 -7.93 -22.44 4.42
CA GLY A 33 -9.23 -22.93 4.89
C GLY A 33 -9.68 -22.29 6.20
N GLY A 34 -8.76 -21.78 7.01
CA GLY A 34 -9.05 -21.03 8.22
C GLY A 34 -9.35 -19.55 7.95
N ILE A 35 -10.51 -19.06 8.41
CA ILE A 35 -10.83 -17.62 8.50
C ILE A 35 -9.82 -16.87 9.41
N GLY A 36 -9.09 -17.59 10.27
CA GLY A 36 -8.20 -17.05 11.32
C GLY A 36 -6.91 -16.36 10.85
N PRO A 37 -6.04 -16.98 10.05
CA PRO A 37 -4.72 -16.41 9.73
C PRO A 37 -4.80 -15.18 8.82
N TRP A 38 -5.61 -15.24 7.75
CA TRP A 38 -5.78 -14.14 6.81
C TRP A 38 -6.50 -12.93 7.43
N GLY A 39 -7.44 -13.18 8.35
CA GLY A 39 -8.08 -12.14 9.15
C GLY A 39 -7.10 -11.39 10.06
N ALA A 40 -6.15 -12.11 10.67
CA ALA A 40 -5.10 -11.54 11.52
C ALA A 40 -3.98 -10.84 10.72
N LEU A 41 -3.77 -11.21 9.45
CA LEU A 41 -2.78 -10.57 8.57
C LEU A 41 -3.22 -9.15 8.13
N ARG A 42 -4.53 -8.94 7.98
CA ARG A 42 -5.12 -7.67 7.54
C ARG A 42 -4.66 -6.44 8.35
N PRO A 43 -4.67 -6.43 9.70
CA PRO A 43 -4.15 -5.30 10.48
C PRO A 43 -2.64 -5.09 10.32
N LEU A 44 -1.85 -6.16 10.19
CA LEU A 44 -0.41 -6.09 9.94
C LEU A 44 -0.10 -5.38 8.62
N VAL A 45 -0.79 -5.79 7.55
CA VAL A 45 -0.67 -5.16 6.23
C VAL A 45 -1.12 -3.70 6.28
N ALA A 46 -2.22 -3.41 6.98
CA ALA A 46 -2.70 -2.04 7.13
C ALA A 46 -1.68 -1.14 7.85
N VAL A 47 -0.98 -1.64 8.88
CA VAL A 47 0.07 -0.90 9.60
C VAL A 47 1.26 -0.64 8.69
N VAL A 48 1.76 -1.65 7.98
CA VAL A 48 2.88 -1.49 7.03
C VAL A 48 2.53 -0.46 5.97
N LEU A 49 1.34 -0.56 5.36
CA LEU A 49 0.90 0.39 4.34
C LEU A 49 0.63 1.79 4.90
N SER A 50 0.33 1.94 6.19
CA SER A 50 0.17 3.25 6.84
C SER A 50 1.49 4.00 7.02
N LEU A 51 2.63 3.30 6.96
CA LEU A 51 3.95 3.95 7.02
C LEU A 51 4.25 4.78 5.78
N ILE A 52 3.53 4.56 4.68
CA ILE A 52 3.63 5.40 3.49
C ILE A 52 2.83 6.68 3.76
N PRO A 53 3.50 7.83 3.98
CA PRO A 53 2.82 9.09 4.26
C PRO A 53 1.98 9.51 3.05
N PHE A 54 1.03 10.42 3.26
CA PHE A 54 0.16 11.00 2.22
C PHE A 54 -0.86 10.07 1.55
N LEU A 55 -0.69 8.75 1.63
CA LEU A 55 -1.55 7.83 0.89
C LEU A 55 -2.65 7.18 1.76
N PHE A 56 -2.50 7.14 3.09
CA PHE A 56 -3.52 6.64 4.03
C PHE A 56 -4.06 5.23 3.72
N LEU A 57 -3.24 4.38 3.10
CA LEU A 57 -3.64 3.03 2.66
C LEU A 57 -4.13 2.16 3.82
N GLY A 58 -3.53 2.26 5.01
CA GLY A 58 -3.98 1.49 6.17
C GLY A 58 -5.43 1.77 6.56
N GLN A 59 -5.87 3.03 6.49
CA GLN A 59 -7.27 3.40 6.76
C GLN A 59 -8.19 2.99 5.60
N HIS A 60 -7.71 3.03 4.35
CA HIS A 60 -8.43 2.53 3.18
C HIS A 60 -8.69 1.02 3.27
N PHE A 61 -7.68 0.22 3.62
CA PHE A 61 -7.81 -1.23 3.83
C PHE A 61 -8.74 -1.57 4.99
N ASN A 62 -8.81 -0.72 6.02
CA ASN A 62 -9.79 -0.87 7.10
C ASN A 62 -11.21 -0.36 6.74
N ARG A 63 -11.47 0.00 5.47
CA ARG A 63 -12.74 0.57 4.97
C ARG A 63 -13.14 1.87 5.68
N GLN A 64 -12.19 2.60 6.26
CA GLN A 64 -12.41 3.86 6.98
C GLN A 64 -12.11 5.07 6.08
N HIS A 65 -12.76 5.12 4.91
CA HIS A 65 -12.49 6.16 3.89
C HIS A 65 -12.70 7.59 4.39
N ARG A 66 -13.70 7.82 5.27
CA ARG A 66 -13.96 9.13 5.86
C ARG A 66 -12.81 9.61 6.75
N LYS A 67 -12.23 8.69 7.51
CA LYS A 67 -11.08 8.98 8.38
C LYS A 67 -9.81 9.20 7.55
N ALA A 68 -9.61 8.39 6.52
CA ALA A 68 -8.52 8.56 5.56
C ALA A 68 -8.57 9.94 4.89
N LEU A 69 -9.75 10.36 4.40
CA LEU A 69 -9.94 11.69 3.81
C LEU A 69 -9.70 12.82 4.80
N GLY A 70 -10.27 12.73 6.02
CA GLY A 70 -10.06 13.76 7.04
C GLY A 70 -8.57 13.97 7.35
N TRP A 71 -7.81 12.88 7.46
CA TRP A 71 -6.37 12.97 7.69
C TRP A 71 -5.58 13.43 6.45
N PHE A 72 -6.02 13.07 5.25
CA PHE A 72 -5.44 13.57 3.99
C PHE A 72 -5.59 15.07 3.84
N LEU A 73 -6.76 15.62 4.13
CA LEU A 73 -6.99 17.07 4.06
C LEU A 73 -6.08 17.84 5.04
N ILE A 74 -5.84 17.30 6.23
CA ILE A 74 -4.92 17.92 7.22
C ILE A 74 -3.48 18.00 6.68
N GLN A 75 -3.09 17.12 5.76
CA GLN A 75 -1.75 17.11 5.16
C GLN A 75 -1.60 18.04 3.96
N LEU A 76 -2.66 18.69 3.47
CA LEU A 76 -2.57 19.61 2.33
C LEU A 76 -1.47 20.68 2.48
N PRO A 77 -1.28 21.33 3.64
CA PRO A 77 -0.19 22.29 3.82
C PRO A 77 1.19 21.66 3.65
N LEU A 78 1.35 20.42 4.12
CA LEU A 78 2.61 19.69 4.07
C LEU A 78 2.92 19.25 2.63
N ILE A 79 1.94 18.65 1.94
CA ILE A 79 2.06 18.25 0.53
C ILE A 79 2.40 19.46 -0.32
N LEU A 80 1.66 20.57 -0.13
CA LEU A 80 1.92 21.82 -0.83
C LEU A 80 3.34 22.29 -0.59
N SER A 81 3.81 22.31 0.66
CA SER A 81 5.16 22.77 0.98
C SER A 81 6.25 21.90 0.33
N VAL A 82 6.12 20.57 0.41
CA VAL A 82 7.09 19.62 -0.15
C VAL A 82 7.15 19.70 -1.68
N VAL A 83 6.02 19.91 -2.34
CA VAL A 83 5.96 20.01 -3.82
C VAL A 83 6.30 21.41 -4.31
N MET A 84 5.89 22.44 -3.59
CA MET A 84 6.10 23.83 -4.00
C MET A 84 7.55 24.28 -3.78
N TRP A 85 8.23 23.79 -2.75
CA TRP A 85 9.64 24.10 -2.50
C TRP A 85 10.56 23.82 -3.72
N PRO A 86 10.58 22.62 -4.34
CA PRO A 86 11.45 22.35 -5.47
C PRO A 86 11.04 23.16 -6.71
N VAL A 87 9.75 23.40 -6.92
CA VAL A 87 9.25 24.25 -8.01
C VAL A 87 9.76 25.69 -7.85
N LEU A 88 9.61 26.26 -6.66
CA LEU A 88 10.10 27.60 -6.35
C LEU A 88 11.63 27.68 -6.38
N PHE A 89 12.31 26.60 -5.98
CA PHE A 89 13.76 26.52 -6.05
C PHE A 89 14.26 26.53 -7.50
N VAL A 90 13.63 25.78 -8.40
CA VAL A 90 13.98 25.84 -9.83
C VAL A 90 13.63 27.21 -10.42
N TRP A 91 12.47 27.77 -10.04
CA TRP A 91 12.08 29.10 -10.47
C TRP A 91 13.08 30.18 -10.02
N SER A 92 13.59 30.10 -8.79
CA SER A 92 14.54 31.09 -8.28
C SER A 92 15.86 31.10 -9.07
N ILE A 93 16.30 29.94 -9.57
CA ILE A 93 17.47 29.85 -10.46
C ILE A 93 17.19 30.55 -11.79
N ALA A 94 16.02 30.28 -12.39
CA ALA A 94 15.62 30.90 -13.65
C ALA A 94 15.49 32.43 -13.51
N ASP A 95 14.89 32.89 -12.42
CA ASP A 95 14.74 34.30 -12.09
C ASP A 95 16.10 35.00 -11.95
N ALA A 96 17.03 34.41 -11.19
CA ALA A 96 18.38 34.94 -11.02
C ALA A 96 19.15 35.03 -12.36
N TRP A 97 18.98 34.03 -13.24
CA TRP A 97 19.59 34.04 -14.56
C TRP A 97 19.01 35.13 -15.46
N TRP A 98 17.68 35.31 -15.46
CA TRP A 98 17.02 36.36 -16.23
C TRP A 98 17.51 37.75 -15.80
N VAL A 99 17.53 38.01 -14.50
CA VAL A 99 17.99 39.28 -13.93
C VAL A 99 19.44 39.55 -14.35
N SER A 100 20.33 38.58 -14.20
CA SER A 100 21.75 38.71 -14.57
C SER A 100 21.92 38.99 -16.07
N SER A 101 21.18 38.29 -16.92
CA SER A 101 21.22 38.46 -18.38
C SER A 101 20.74 39.85 -18.78
N SER A 102 19.70 40.37 -18.12
CA SER A 102 19.18 41.72 -18.39
C SER A 102 20.16 42.84 -18.05
N ILE A 103 21.00 42.64 -17.01
CA ILE A 103 22.04 43.59 -16.62
C ILE A 103 23.14 43.63 -17.69
N VAL A 104 23.60 42.46 -18.15
CA VAL A 104 24.62 42.36 -19.20
C VAL A 104 24.13 42.99 -20.50
N ALA A 105 22.90 42.69 -20.92
CA ALA A 105 22.32 43.25 -22.14
C ALA A 105 22.24 44.78 -22.12
N LYS A 106 21.92 45.38 -20.96
CA LYS A 106 21.92 46.84 -20.79
C LYS A 106 23.32 47.44 -20.85
N ALA A 107 24.29 46.79 -20.23
CA ALA A 107 25.68 47.24 -20.23
C ALA A 107 26.33 47.20 -21.62
N GLU A 108 25.85 46.34 -22.52
CA GLU A 108 26.30 46.29 -23.91
C GLU A 108 25.65 47.38 -24.79
N SER A 109 24.48 47.88 -24.40
CA SER A 109 23.73 48.90 -25.15
C SER A 109 24.05 50.35 -24.78
N ASP A 110 24.80 50.57 -23.68
CA ASP A 110 25.31 51.88 -23.22
C ASP A 110 26.76 52.10 -23.71
#